data_AF-A0A7V4QR08-F1
#
_entry.id   AF-A0A7V4QR08-F1
#
_cell.length_a   1.000
_cell.length_b   1.000
_cell.length_c   1.000
_cell.angle_alpha   90.00
_cell.angle_beta   90.00
_cell.angle_gamma   90.00
#
_symmetry.space_group_name_H-M   'P 1'
#
loop_
_entity.id
_entity.type
_entity.pdbx_description
1 polymer ?
#
loop_
_entity_poly.entity_id
_entity_poly.type
_entity_poly.pdbx_seq_one_letter_code
_entity_poly.pdbx_strand_id
1 'polypeptide(L)'
;EYFENKIIVHSCFGNKVNEALGKLILSKLPYLARSKVDAYRIIFIFEGFVSEKHANEIKGIIENYDGNLEDDIDSFVSQSDLFYLRFTNVAKRFGIIRSDAEINKMIIRGLAKEFFGTVVWQEVLKELKVEKLDVEKLREVLRMIKQGKIKIYVVKGASPLAKLGLRKVFVEFYEEKSKDVLELFKKRVLESRVKLICLNCGAWRQIYSLSEMPEDIACKYCGARLLAIVKSKSLKAEKIVEKYVNKKKMNKSEEEEFKKLLARATLFMTYGKKAAIAFSVRGIGVENAKRILSRYFKDENEFFEVLFDVFVEILF
;
A
#
# COMPACT_ATOMS: atom_id res chain seq x y z
N GLU A 1 -5.10 -11.15 3.75
CA GLU A 1 -5.33 -9.85 4.43
C GLU A 1 -5.37 -8.63 3.52
N TYR A 2 -4.29 -8.14 2.89
CA TYR A 2 -4.29 -6.83 2.20
C TYR A 2 -5.30 -6.66 1.03
N PHE A 3 -5.85 -7.76 0.52
CA PHE A 3 -6.77 -7.80 -0.63
C PHE A 3 -8.22 -8.07 -0.23
N GLU A 4 -8.46 -8.49 1.02
CA GLU A 4 -9.72 -9.13 1.37
C GLU A 4 -10.85 -8.12 1.56
N ASN A 5 -10.57 -6.81 1.51
CA ASN A 5 -11.55 -5.73 1.58
C ASN A 5 -11.62 -4.87 0.29
N LYS A 6 -11.11 -5.38 -0.85
CA LYS A 6 -11.02 -4.59 -2.08
C LYS A 6 -11.60 -5.30 -3.29
N ILE A 7 -12.29 -4.53 -4.13
CA ILE A 7 -12.76 -4.96 -5.45
C ILE A 7 -12.15 -4.05 -6.49
N ILE A 8 -11.62 -4.63 -7.56
CA ILE A 8 -10.92 -3.90 -8.62
C ILE A 8 -11.67 -4.11 -9.92
N VAL A 9 -12.15 -3.01 -10.47
CA VAL A 9 -12.72 -2.98 -11.82
C VAL A 9 -11.62 -2.52 -12.75
N HIS A 10 -11.22 -3.39 -13.68
CA HIS A 10 -10.31 -3.02 -14.76
C HIS A 10 -11.11 -2.41 -15.90
N SER A 11 -10.86 -1.14 -16.22
CA SER A 11 -11.58 -0.38 -17.24
C SER A 11 -10.67 0.68 -17.86
N CYS A 12 -10.37 0.53 -19.16
CA CYS A 12 -9.51 1.45 -19.90
C CYS A 12 -10.30 2.61 -20.54
N PHE A 13 -11.27 3.17 -19.82
CA PHE A 13 -12.12 4.26 -20.33
C PHE A 13 -11.54 5.66 -20.06
N GLY A 14 -10.37 5.73 -19.42
CA GLY A 14 -9.76 6.99 -19.03
C GLY A 14 -10.25 7.49 -17.67
N ASN A 15 -9.52 8.44 -17.09
CA ASN A 15 -9.68 8.81 -15.69
C ASN A 15 -11.06 9.42 -15.40
N LYS A 16 -11.54 10.34 -16.25
CA LYS A 16 -12.83 11.02 -16.04
C LYS A 16 -14.04 10.09 -16.15
N VAL A 17 -14.00 9.14 -17.08
CA VAL A 17 -15.08 8.14 -17.26
C VAL A 17 -15.07 7.16 -16.09
N ASN A 18 -13.88 6.69 -15.70
CA ASN A 18 -13.74 5.80 -14.55
C ASN A 18 -14.14 6.49 -13.23
N GLU A 19 -13.86 7.78 -13.06
CA GLU A 19 -14.27 8.54 -11.88
C GLU A 19 -15.80 8.63 -11.83
N ALA A 20 -16.44 8.96 -12.95
CA ALA A 20 -17.90 8.99 -13.07
C ALA A 20 -18.54 7.62 -12.79
N LEU A 21 -17.99 6.55 -13.37
CA LEU A 21 -18.45 5.17 -13.12
C LEU A 21 -18.27 4.78 -11.65
N GLY A 22 -17.16 5.19 -11.04
CA GLY A 22 -16.89 4.99 -9.62
C GLY A 22 -17.94 5.67 -8.74
N LYS A 23 -18.28 6.93 -9.01
CA LYS A 23 -19.33 7.66 -8.27
C LYS A 23 -20.70 7.02 -8.45
N LEU A 24 -21.05 6.64 -9.67
CA LEU A 24 -22.31 5.95 -9.96
C LEU A 24 -22.44 4.65 -9.16
N ILE A 25 -21.39 3.84 -9.15
CA ILE A 25 -21.41 2.58 -8.39
C ILE A 25 -21.55 2.89 -6.90
N LEU A 26 -20.74 3.80 -6.35
CA LEU A 26 -20.82 4.17 -4.93
C LEU A 26 -22.19 4.72 -4.53
N SER A 27 -22.91 5.44 -5.41
CA SER A 27 -24.23 5.97 -5.11
C SER A 27 -25.33 4.90 -5.03
N LYS A 28 -25.10 3.73 -5.64
CA LYS A 28 -26.04 2.60 -5.65
C LYS A 28 -25.67 1.49 -4.67
N LEU A 29 -24.45 1.50 -4.11
CA LEU A 29 -24.04 0.46 -3.16
C LEU A 29 -24.75 0.67 -1.81
N PRO A 30 -25.29 -0.39 -1.19
CA PRO A 30 -26.02 -0.29 0.08
C PRO A 30 -25.09 -0.17 1.31
N TYR A 31 -23.78 -0.17 1.10
CA TYR A 31 -22.75 -0.14 2.14
C TYR A 31 -21.71 0.93 1.84
N LEU A 32 -21.05 1.40 2.89
CA LEU A 32 -19.99 2.39 2.78
C LEU A 32 -18.76 1.79 2.10
N ALA A 33 -18.35 2.41 1.00
CA ALA A 33 -17.12 2.12 0.30
C ALA A 33 -16.48 3.42 -0.21
N ARG A 34 -15.17 3.38 -0.41
CA ARG A 34 -14.42 4.46 -1.06
C ARG A 34 -13.85 3.97 -2.38
N SER A 35 -13.73 4.85 -3.35
CA SER A 35 -13.08 4.55 -4.63
C SER A 35 -11.76 5.29 -4.78
N LYS A 36 -10.76 4.62 -5.35
CA LYS A 36 -9.56 5.24 -5.94
C LYS A 36 -9.53 4.88 -7.42
N VAL A 37 -9.24 5.87 -8.26
CA VAL A 37 -9.40 5.75 -9.71
C VAL A 37 -8.11 6.16 -10.41
N ASP A 38 -7.79 5.43 -11.48
CA ASP A 38 -6.86 5.87 -12.50
C ASP A 38 -7.45 5.64 -13.91
N ALA A 39 -6.68 5.93 -14.96
CA ALA A 39 -7.13 5.80 -16.34
C ALA A 39 -7.50 4.36 -16.77
N TYR A 40 -7.12 3.35 -15.99
CA TYR A 40 -7.22 1.93 -16.32
C TYR A 40 -8.01 1.12 -15.30
N ARG A 41 -8.30 1.66 -14.12
CA ARG A 41 -8.98 0.91 -13.07
C ARG A 41 -9.74 1.78 -12.08
N ILE A 42 -10.70 1.14 -11.41
CA ILE A 42 -11.40 1.64 -10.22
C ILE A 42 -11.18 0.63 -9.10
N ILE A 43 -10.61 1.09 -7.98
CA ILE A 43 -10.38 0.28 -6.78
C ILE A 43 -11.38 0.70 -5.72
N PHE A 44 -12.34 -0.17 -5.43
CA PHE A 44 -13.27 -0.01 -4.33
C PHE A 44 -12.68 -0.60 -3.05
N ILE A 45 -12.74 0.15 -1.96
CA ILE A 45 -12.19 -0.19 -0.66
C ILE A 45 -13.33 -0.15 0.36
N PHE A 46 -13.56 -1.30 0.99
CA PHE A 46 -14.67 -1.55 1.90
C PHE A 46 -14.14 -1.60 3.34
N GLU A 47 -15.02 -1.36 4.31
CA GLU A 47 -14.68 -1.46 5.73
C GLU A 47 -14.59 -2.92 6.21
N GLY A 48 -15.26 -3.85 5.53
CA GLY A 48 -15.27 -5.29 5.84
C GLY A 48 -14.71 -6.17 4.73
N PHE A 49 -14.76 -7.48 4.97
CA PHE A 49 -14.37 -8.48 3.98
C PHE A 49 -15.32 -8.47 2.79
N VAL A 50 -14.74 -8.47 1.59
CA VAL A 50 -15.47 -8.58 0.33
C VAL A 50 -15.45 -10.01 -0.17
N SER A 51 -16.51 -10.36 -0.87
CA SER A 51 -16.71 -11.67 -1.48
C SER A 51 -17.12 -11.51 -2.93
N GLU A 52 -17.16 -12.62 -3.66
CA GLU A 52 -17.68 -12.67 -5.03
C GLU A 52 -19.11 -12.11 -5.15
N LYS A 53 -19.92 -12.19 -4.09
CA LYS A 53 -21.25 -11.58 -4.05
C LYS A 53 -21.19 -10.07 -4.29
N HIS A 54 -20.32 -9.36 -3.59
CA HIS A 54 -20.14 -7.91 -3.72
C HIS A 54 -19.63 -7.52 -5.13
N ALA A 55 -18.76 -8.35 -5.72
CA ALA A 55 -18.30 -8.12 -7.09
C ALA A 55 -19.43 -8.30 -8.11
N ASN A 56 -20.31 -9.29 -7.89
CA ASN A 56 -21.51 -9.49 -8.71
C ASN A 56 -22.56 -8.38 -8.51
N GLU A 57 -22.66 -7.79 -7.32
CA GLU A 57 -23.51 -6.62 -7.08
C GLU A 57 -23.02 -5.41 -7.89
N ILE A 58 -21.72 -5.11 -7.85
CA ILE A 58 -21.12 -4.06 -8.69
C ILE A 58 -21.39 -4.35 -10.18
N LYS A 59 -21.15 -5.59 -10.62
CA LYS A 59 -21.45 -6.00 -11.99
C LYS A 59 -22.93 -5.76 -12.34
N GLY A 60 -23.85 -6.14 -11.45
CA GLY A 60 -25.29 -5.97 -11.63
C GLY A 60 -25.71 -4.51 -11.75
N ILE A 61 -25.11 -3.62 -10.94
CA ILE A 61 -25.31 -2.16 -11.04
C ILE A 61 -24.92 -1.65 -12.43
N ILE A 62 -23.80 -2.13 -12.97
CA ILE A 62 -23.28 -1.68 -14.28
C ILE A 62 -24.12 -2.24 -15.44
N GLU A 63 -24.41 -3.55 -15.44
CA GLU A 63 -25.10 -4.20 -16.56
C GLU A 63 -26.57 -3.81 -16.66
N ASN A 64 -27.24 -3.61 -15.51
CA ASN A 64 -28.67 -3.35 -15.46
C ASN A 64 -29.00 -1.88 -15.18
N TYR A 65 -28.05 -0.96 -15.37
CA TYR A 65 -28.30 0.45 -15.12
C TYR A 65 -29.38 1.01 -16.06
N ASP A 66 -30.43 1.57 -15.46
CA ASP A 66 -31.58 2.18 -16.14
C ASP A 66 -32.04 3.51 -15.50
N GLY A 67 -31.27 4.03 -14.53
CA GLY A 67 -31.56 5.28 -13.81
C GLY A 67 -31.15 6.55 -14.54
N ASN A 68 -31.30 7.69 -13.84
CA ASN A 68 -30.82 9.00 -14.29
C ASN A 68 -29.38 9.24 -13.84
N LEU A 69 -28.45 9.21 -14.80
CA LEU A 69 -27.01 9.26 -14.55
C LEU A 69 -26.61 10.58 -13.89
N GLU A 70 -27.19 11.69 -14.34
CA GLU A 70 -26.99 13.01 -13.79
C GLU A 70 -27.38 13.07 -12.32
N ASP A 71 -28.61 12.66 -11.99
CA ASP A 71 -29.12 12.76 -10.62
C ASP A 71 -28.34 11.86 -9.66
N ASP A 72 -28.03 10.64 -10.09
CA ASP A 72 -27.29 9.66 -9.29
C ASP A 72 -25.86 10.13 -8.97
N ILE A 73 -25.19 10.75 -9.95
CA ILE A 73 -23.84 11.29 -9.78
C ILE A 73 -23.90 12.60 -8.97
N ASP A 74 -24.80 13.52 -9.29
CA ASP A 74 -24.90 14.82 -8.63
C ASP A 74 -25.25 14.67 -7.14
N SER A 75 -26.14 13.74 -6.81
CA SER A 75 -26.50 13.39 -5.42
C SER A 75 -25.29 12.88 -4.62
N PHE A 76 -24.41 12.11 -5.25
CA PHE A 76 -23.20 11.59 -4.59
C PHE A 76 -22.09 12.65 -4.52
N VAL A 77 -21.84 13.37 -5.61
CA VAL A 77 -20.78 14.38 -5.70
C VAL A 77 -21.06 15.54 -4.75
N SER A 78 -22.31 15.97 -4.60
CA SER A 78 -22.71 17.06 -3.70
C SER A 78 -22.43 16.81 -2.21
N GLN A 79 -22.20 15.56 -1.82
CA GLN A 79 -21.84 15.18 -0.46
C GLN A 79 -20.31 15.16 -0.22
N SER A 80 -19.52 15.29 -1.29
CA SER A 80 -18.06 15.17 -1.24
C SER A 80 -17.37 16.43 -0.70
N ASP A 81 -16.20 16.26 -0.10
CA ASP A 81 -15.38 17.40 0.35
C ASP A 81 -14.91 18.28 -0.81
N LEU A 82 -14.70 17.67 -1.99
CA LEU A 82 -14.36 18.40 -3.21
C LEU A 82 -15.50 19.35 -3.62
N PHE A 83 -16.76 18.95 -3.42
CA PHE A 83 -17.90 19.82 -3.66
C PHE A 83 -17.88 21.04 -2.75
N TYR A 84 -17.69 20.88 -1.45
CA TYR A 84 -17.65 22.00 -0.52
C TYR A 84 -16.47 22.95 -0.77
N LEU A 85 -15.31 22.41 -1.16
CA LEU A 85 -14.17 23.22 -1.60
C LEU A 85 -14.52 24.06 -2.84
N ARG A 86 -15.13 23.42 -3.84
CA ARG A 86 -15.55 24.10 -5.07
C ARG A 86 -16.65 25.12 -4.80
N PHE A 87 -17.63 24.78 -3.97
CA PHE A 87 -18.68 25.70 -3.52
C PHE A 87 -18.10 26.95 -2.88
N THR A 88 -17.09 26.82 -2.03
CA THR A 88 -16.41 27.99 -1.42
C THR A 88 -15.86 28.93 -2.50
N ASN A 89 -15.20 28.39 -3.52
CA ASN A 89 -14.65 29.18 -4.63
C ASN A 89 -15.77 29.84 -5.45
N VAL A 90 -16.84 29.11 -5.76
CA VAL A 90 -17.98 29.65 -6.50
C VAL A 90 -18.68 30.74 -5.70
N ALA A 91 -19.01 30.50 -4.43
CA ALA A 91 -19.65 31.47 -3.55
C ALA A 91 -18.81 32.74 -3.37
N LYS A 92 -17.48 32.65 -3.33
CA LYS A 92 -16.59 33.82 -3.35
C LYS A 92 -16.71 34.63 -4.63
N ARG A 93 -16.75 33.98 -5.80
CA ARG A 93 -16.93 34.65 -7.10
C ARG A 93 -18.30 35.30 -7.26
N PHE A 94 -19.33 34.70 -6.66
CA PHE A 94 -20.69 35.23 -6.62
C PHE A 94 -20.90 36.32 -5.54
N GLY A 95 -19.86 36.65 -4.76
CA GLY A 95 -19.92 37.68 -3.72
C GLY A 95 -20.71 37.27 -2.46
N ILE A 96 -21.09 36.01 -2.34
CA ILE A 96 -21.79 35.45 -1.16
C ILE A 96 -20.83 35.35 0.02
N ILE A 97 -19.58 35.01 -0.27
CA ILE A 97 -18.49 34.93 0.70
C ILE A 97 -17.44 35.97 0.34
N ARG A 98 -16.95 36.74 1.31
CA ARG A 98 -15.83 37.66 1.08
C ARG A 98 -14.56 36.89 0.71
N SER A 99 -13.74 37.45 -0.17
CA SER A 99 -12.50 36.81 -0.64
C SER A 99 -11.53 36.48 0.49
N ASP A 100 -11.46 37.35 1.50
CA ASP A 100 -10.62 37.26 2.70
C ASP A 100 -11.21 36.43 3.84
N ALA A 101 -12.46 35.96 3.71
CA ALA A 101 -13.09 35.18 4.77
C ALA A 101 -12.44 33.79 4.87
N GLU A 102 -11.96 33.48 6.08
CA GLU A 102 -11.62 32.13 6.51
C GLU A 102 -12.89 31.45 7.02
N ILE A 103 -13.37 30.46 6.26
CA ILE A 103 -14.59 29.73 6.62
C ILE A 103 -14.25 28.29 6.91
N ASN A 104 -14.64 27.83 8.10
CA ASN A 104 -14.48 26.44 8.47
C ASN A 104 -15.45 25.52 7.68
N LYS A 105 -15.12 24.23 7.66
CA LYS A 105 -15.86 23.22 6.88
C LYS A 105 -17.32 23.07 7.32
N MET A 106 -17.62 23.26 8.61
CA MET A 106 -18.98 23.11 9.15
C MET A 106 -19.90 24.21 8.63
N ILE A 107 -19.43 25.47 8.63
CA ILE A 107 -20.17 26.62 8.12
C ILE A 107 -20.41 26.48 6.61
N ILE A 108 -19.39 26.10 5.83
CA ILE A 108 -19.55 25.88 4.38
C ILE A 108 -20.59 24.81 4.09
N ARG A 109 -20.60 23.71 4.86
CA ARG A 109 -21.60 22.64 4.69
C ARG A 109 -23.02 23.11 4.99
N GLY A 110 -23.20 23.95 6.01
CA GLY A 110 -24.50 24.57 6.30
C GLY A 110 -24.93 25.51 5.19
N LEU A 111 -24.04 26.44 4.80
CA LEU A 111 -24.32 27.42 3.75
C LEU A 111 -24.64 26.75 2.41
N ALA A 112 -23.89 25.74 2.00
CA ALA A 112 -24.12 25.05 0.73
C ALA A 112 -25.53 24.44 0.63
N LYS A 113 -26.10 23.97 1.75
CA LYS A 113 -27.47 23.42 1.77
C LYS A 113 -28.53 24.47 1.48
N GLU A 114 -28.36 25.69 2.00
CA GLU A 114 -29.28 26.81 1.72
C GLU A 114 -29.30 27.20 0.24
N PHE A 115 -28.22 26.89 -0.49
CA PHE A 115 -28.10 27.15 -1.92
C PHE A 115 -28.52 25.96 -2.79
N PHE A 116 -29.06 24.88 -2.22
CA PHE A 116 -29.52 23.73 -2.99
C PHE A 116 -30.51 24.15 -4.09
N GLY A 117 -30.26 23.73 -5.34
CA GLY A 117 -31.09 24.06 -6.50
C GLY A 117 -30.88 25.47 -7.07
N THR A 118 -30.09 26.34 -6.43
CA THR A 118 -29.78 27.68 -6.96
C THR A 118 -28.75 27.64 -8.09
N VAL A 119 -28.58 28.75 -8.81
CA VAL A 119 -27.55 28.92 -9.85
C VAL A 119 -26.15 28.64 -9.32
N VAL A 120 -25.87 29.02 -8.06
CA VAL A 120 -24.58 28.76 -7.41
C VAL A 120 -24.33 27.27 -7.32
N TRP A 121 -25.32 26.50 -6.84
CA TRP A 121 -25.23 25.06 -6.71
C TRP A 121 -25.04 24.37 -8.07
N GLN A 122 -25.80 24.79 -9.07
CA GLN A 122 -25.69 24.26 -10.42
C GLN A 122 -24.31 24.53 -11.04
N GLU A 123 -23.75 25.72 -10.80
CA GLU A 123 -22.41 26.07 -11.29
C GLU A 123 -21.32 25.22 -10.62
N VAL A 124 -21.44 24.91 -9.32
CA VAL A 124 -20.52 24.00 -8.64
C VAL A 124 -20.52 22.62 -9.30
N LEU A 125 -21.72 22.03 -9.49
CA LEU A 125 -21.86 20.72 -10.12
C LEU A 125 -21.33 20.74 -11.55
N LYS A 126 -21.60 21.80 -12.31
CA LYS A 126 -21.11 21.98 -13.68
C LYS A 126 -19.58 22.03 -13.74
N GLU A 127 -18.93 22.83 -12.89
CA GLU A 127 -17.47 22.90 -12.86
C GLU A 127 -16.84 21.56 -12.49
N LEU A 128 -17.39 20.87 -11.49
CA LEU A 128 -16.90 19.55 -11.09
C LEU A 128 -17.07 18.51 -12.19
N LYS A 129 -18.23 18.52 -12.86
CA LYS A 129 -18.48 17.61 -13.99
C LYS A 129 -17.48 17.87 -15.10
N VAL A 130 -17.32 19.10 -15.56
CA VAL A 130 -16.37 19.44 -16.64
C VAL A 130 -14.92 19.09 -16.27
N GLU A 131 -14.50 19.41 -15.05
CA GLU A 131 -13.12 19.21 -14.63
C GLU A 131 -12.80 17.74 -14.34
N LYS A 132 -13.70 17.01 -13.65
CA LYS A 132 -13.39 15.70 -13.08
C LYS A 132 -14.11 14.53 -13.75
N LEU A 133 -15.23 14.74 -14.43
CA LEU A 133 -16.12 13.67 -14.87
C LEU A 133 -16.36 13.72 -16.38
N ASP A 134 -16.72 12.58 -16.96
CA ASP A 134 -17.19 12.50 -18.34
C ASP A 134 -18.44 11.61 -18.39
N VAL A 135 -19.56 12.26 -18.10
CA VAL A 135 -20.89 11.64 -17.94
C VAL A 135 -21.43 11.17 -19.29
N GLU A 136 -21.18 11.93 -20.36
CA GLU A 136 -21.59 11.57 -21.72
C GLU A 136 -20.91 10.30 -22.18
N LYS A 137 -19.59 10.21 -22.03
CA LYS A 137 -18.86 9.00 -22.42
C LYS A 137 -19.22 7.80 -21.54
N LEU A 138 -19.50 8.03 -20.26
CA LEU A 138 -20.04 6.99 -19.38
C LEU A 138 -21.38 6.45 -19.89
N ARG A 139 -22.30 7.32 -20.32
CA ARG A 139 -23.58 6.91 -20.92
C ARG A 139 -23.37 6.04 -22.16
N GLU A 140 -22.41 6.39 -23.01
CA GLU A 140 -22.03 5.56 -24.16
C GLU A 140 -21.53 4.17 -23.74
N VAL A 141 -20.64 4.12 -22.73
CA VAL A 141 -20.08 2.87 -22.20
C VAL A 141 -21.17 1.97 -21.64
N LEU A 142 -22.07 2.50 -20.80
CA LEU A 142 -23.19 1.74 -20.22
C LEU A 142 -24.13 1.21 -21.32
N ARG A 143 -24.40 2.01 -22.37
CA ARG A 143 -25.16 1.57 -23.54
C ARG A 143 -24.46 0.44 -24.29
N MET A 144 -23.15 0.50 -24.48
CA MET A 144 -22.37 -0.56 -25.12
C MET A 144 -22.40 -1.86 -24.29
N ILE A 145 -22.36 -1.76 -22.97
CA ILE A 145 -22.51 -2.89 -22.04
C ILE A 145 -23.90 -3.51 -22.19
N LYS A 146 -24.97 -2.69 -22.14
CA LYS A 146 -26.36 -3.13 -22.31
C LYS A 146 -26.62 -3.80 -23.68
N GLN A 147 -25.94 -3.35 -24.72
CA GLN A 147 -25.98 -3.95 -26.07
C GLN A 147 -25.11 -5.21 -26.22
N GLY A 148 -24.38 -5.63 -25.17
CA GLY A 148 -23.48 -6.78 -25.20
C GLY A 148 -22.17 -6.56 -25.98
N LYS A 149 -21.86 -5.33 -26.38
CA LYS A 149 -20.60 -4.96 -27.06
C LYS A 149 -19.41 -4.97 -26.09
N ILE A 150 -19.67 -4.66 -24.82
CA ILE A 150 -18.70 -4.77 -23.72
C ILE A 150 -19.24 -5.81 -22.75
N LYS A 151 -18.42 -6.81 -22.41
CA LYS A 151 -18.77 -7.88 -21.46
C LYS A 151 -18.03 -7.70 -20.15
N ILE A 152 -18.71 -7.99 -19.03
CA ILE A 152 -18.14 -7.89 -17.69
C ILE A 152 -17.95 -9.29 -17.09
N TYR A 153 -16.71 -9.56 -16.67
CA TYR A 153 -16.32 -10.82 -16.04
C TYR A 153 -15.91 -10.59 -14.59
N VAL A 154 -16.38 -11.46 -13.69
CA VAL A 154 -15.95 -11.49 -12.29
C VAL A 154 -14.95 -12.61 -12.13
N VAL A 155 -13.79 -12.30 -11.58
CA VAL A 155 -12.69 -13.26 -11.38
C VAL A 155 -12.23 -13.17 -9.93
N LYS A 156 -11.99 -14.33 -9.31
CA LYS A 156 -11.42 -14.40 -7.95
C LYS A 156 -9.91 -14.23 -7.99
N GLY A 157 -9.40 -13.43 -7.05
CA GLY A 157 -7.98 -13.19 -6.88
C GLY A 157 -7.45 -12.00 -7.67
N ALA A 158 -6.33 -11.44 -7.20
CA ALA A 158 -5.70 -10.31 -7.85
C ALA A 158 -4.85 -10.76 -9.04
N SER A 159 -5.20 -10.32 -10.25
CA SER A 159 -4.37 -10.47 -11.44
C SER A 159 -3.03 -9.71 -11.27
N PRO A 160 -1.99 -10.02 -12.08
CA PRO A 160 -0.75 -9.22 -12.09
C PRO A 160 -1.01 -7.72 -12.32
N LEU A 161 -1.99 -7.38 -13.17
CA LEU A 161 -2.41 -5.99 -13.38
C LEU A 161 -3.05 -5.40 -12.11
N ALA A 162 -3.92 -6.14 -11.44
CA ALA A 162 -4.52 -5.71 -10.17
C ALA A 162 -3.47 -5.40 -9.11
N LYS A 163 -2.45 -6.26 -8.98
CA LYS A 163 -1.33 -6.08 -8.03
C LYS A 163 -0.59 -4.75 -8.25
N LEU A 164 -0.32 -4.37 -9.50
CA LEU A 164 0.33 -3.09 -9.82
C LEU A 164 -0.47 -1.88 -9.33
N GLY A 165 -1.80 -1.89 -9.52
CA GLY A 165 -2.67 -0.79 -9.08
C GLY A 165 -2.81 -0.74 -7.56
N LEU A 166 -2.88 -1.91 -6.93
CA LEU A 166 -2.90 -2.00 -5.48
C LEU A 166 -1.61 -1.53 -4.84
N ARG A 167 -0.45 -1.78 -5.47
CA ARG A 167 0.82 -1.25 -5.01
C ARG A 167 0.79 0.29 -5.00
N LYS A 168 0.27 0.91 -6.07
CA LYS A 168 0.11 2.37 -6.13
C LYS A 168 -0.82 2.90 -5.05
N VAL A 169 -2.00 2.29 -4.88
CA VAL A 169 -2.95 2.68 -3.82
C VAL A 169 -2.36 2.45 -2.43
N PHE A 170 -1.62 1.37 -2.21
CA PHE A 170 -0.94 1.13 -0.94
C PHE A 170 0.08 2.23 -0.62
N VAL A 171 0.88 2.64 -1.60
CA VAL A 171 1.83 3.77 -1.47
C VAL A 171 1.09 5.08 -1.20
N GLU A 172 0.01 5.40 -1.92
CA GLU A 172 -0.78 6.63 -1.69
C GLU A 172 -1.48 6.66 -0.31
N PHE A 173 -2.07 5.54 0.13
CA PHE A 173 -2.65 5.43 1.48
C PHE A 173 -1.59 5.52 2.58
N TYR A 174 -0.36 5.14 2.25
CA TYR A 174 0.77 5.22 3.15
C TYR A 174 1.30 6.65 3.23
N GLU A 175 1.45 7.36 2.11
CA GLU A 175 1.79 8.79 2.07
C GLU A 175 0.81 9.62 2.93
N GLU A 176 -0.50 9.32 2.90
CA GLU A 176 -1.53 9.99 3.73
C GLU A 176 -1.53 9.58 5.23
N LYS A 177 -0.87 8.48 5.65
CA LYS A 177 -0.86 7.96 7.05
C LYS A 177 0.54 7.69 7.63
N SER A 178 1.55 8.43 7.17
CA SER A 178 2.98 8.07 7.16
C SER A 178 3.81 8.31 8.42
N LYS A 179 3.24 8.26 9.64
CA LYS A 179 4.07 8.14 10.87
C LYS A 179 3.72 6.91 11.68
N ASP A 180 2.46 6.76 12.05
CA ASP A 180 2.06 5.68 12.97
C ASP A 180 2.30 4.28 12.40
N VAL A 181 2.11 4.08 11.09
CA VAL A 181 2.34 2.77 10.45
C VAL A 181 3.82 2.45 10.32
N LEU A 182 4.64 3.45 9.94
CA LEU A 182 6.10 3.30 9.90
C LEU A 182 6.65 3.03 11.31
N GLU A 183 6.16 3.75 12.31
CA GLU A 183 6.53 3.55 13.72
C GLU A 183 6.14 2.15 14.22
N LEU A 184 4.94 1.66 13.88
CA LEU A 184 4.54 0.29 14.21
C LEU A 184 5.41 -0.76 13.51
N PHE A 185 5.78 -0.53 12.25
CA PHE A 185 6.72 -1.39 11.53
C PHE A 185 8.11 -1.38 12.17
N LYS A 186 8.66 -0.19 12.42
CA LYS A 186 9.94 0.04 13.09
C LYS A 186 9.98 -0.66 14.44
N LYS A 187 8.96 -0.45 15.27
CA LYS A 187 8.81 -1.11 16.58
C LYS A 187 8.82 -2.64 16.44
N ARG A 188 8.02 -3.20 15.54
CA ARG A 188 7.96 -4.66 15.31
C ARG A 188 9.30 -5.23 14.84
N VAL A 189 9.99 -4.51 13.97
CA VAL A 189 11.32 -4.90 13.48
C VAL A 189 12.33 -4.89 14.63
N LEU A 190 12.34 -3.83 15.45
CA LEU A 190 13.25 -3.71 16.60
C LEU A 190 12.95 -4.70 17.73
N GLU A 191 11.70 -5.12 17.91
CA GLU A 191 11.32 -6.18 18.87
C GLU A 191 11.74 -7.58 18.40
N SER A 192 12.15 -7.73 17.13
CA SER A 192 12.55 -9.03 16.60
C SER A 192 13.87 -9.51 17.23
N ARG A 193 13.97 -10.84 17.40
CA ARG A 193 15.14 -11.49 17.98
C ARG A 193 15.93 -12.25 16.93
N VAL A 194 17.20 -11.90 16.82
CA VAL A 194 18.17 -12.56 15.94
C VAL A 194 19.21 -13.32 16.75
N LYS A 195 19.81 -14.34 16.15
CA LYS A 195 20.95 -15.06 16.71
C LYS A 195 22.16 -14.80 15.84
N LEU A 196 23.27 -14.44 16.47
CA LEU A 196 24.57 -14.38 15.83
C LEU A 196 25.32 -15.68 16.10
N ILE A 197 25.96 -16.23 15.07
CA ILE A 197 26.79 -17.43 15.14
C ILE A 197 28.16 -17.11 14.56
N CYS A 198 29.23 -17.39 15.30
CA CYS A 198 30.59 -17.20 14.80
C CYS A 198 30.94 -18.26 13.75
N LEU A 199 31.25 -17.84 12.53
CA LEU A 199 31.67 -18.74 11.46
C LEU A 199 33.16 -19.11 11.53
N ASN A 200 33.96 -18.36 12.31
CA ASN A 200 35.39 -18.62 12.45
C ASN A 200 35.66 -19.81 13.39
N CYS A 201 35.15 -19.76 14.62
CA CYS A 201 35.38 -20.83 15.61
C CYS A 201 34.15 -21.72 15.87
N GLY A 202 32.95 -21.35 15.42
CA GLY A 202 31.72 -22.13 15.63
C GLY A 202 31.21 -22.21 17.07
N ALA A 203 32.04 -21.91 18.07
CA ALA A 203 31.74 -22.07 19.49
C ALA A 203 30.86 -20.95 20.06
N TRP A 204 30.95 -19.74 19.51
CA TRP A 204 30.19 -18.60 20.01
C TRP A 204 28.85 -18.45 19.29
N ARG A 205 27.78 -18.34 20.08
CA ARG A 205 26.44 -17.95 19.62
C ARG A 205 25.72 -17.16 20.69
N GLN A 206 25.00 -16.12 20.30
CA GLN A 206 24.22 -15.30 21.22
C GLN A 206 22.97 -14.75 20.55
N ILE A 207 21.87 -14.67 21.30
CA ILE A 207 20.61 -14.10 20.85
C ILE A 207 20.53 -12.65 21.32
N TYR A 208 20.11 -11.76 20.43
CA TYR A 208 19.89 -10.34 20.72
C TYR A 208 18.47 -9.95 20.32
N SER A 209 17.83 -9.13 21.15
CA SER A 209 16.73 -8.26 20.70
C SER A 209 17.34 -7.13 19.88
N LEU A 210 16.78 -6.81 18.72
CA LEU A 210 17.36 -5.75 17.88
C LEU A 210 17.30 -4.38 18.55
N SER A 211 16.28 -4.12 19.37
CA SER A 211 16.17 -2.91 20.20
C SER A 211 17.40 -2.70 21.10
N GLU A 212 17.92 -3.78 21.67
CA GLU A 212 19.00 -3.78 22.69
C GLU A 212 20.36 -4.23 22.13
N MET A 213 20.43 -4.51 20.83
CA MET A 213 21.65 -5.02 20.22
C MET A 213 22.74 -3.94 20.21
N PRO A 214 23.94 -4.22 20.75
CA PRO A 214 25.09 -3.32 20.67
C PRO A 214 25.55 -3.11 19.21
N GLU A 215 26.15 -1.95 18.91
CA GLU A 215 26.69 -1.66 17.58
C GLU A 215 27.94 -2.48 17.26
N ASP A 216 28.82 -2.67 18.26
CA ASP A 216 30.05 -3.43 18.12
C ASP A 216 29.97 -4.78 18.82
N ILE A 217 29.95 -5.85 18.01
CA ILE A 217 29.89 -7.22 18.50
C ILE A 217 30.99 -8.04 17.84
N ALA A 218 31.76 -8.73 18.67
CA ALA A 218 32.77 -9.69 18.25
C ALA A 218 32.58 -11.03 18.99
N CYS A 219 33.14 -12.10 18.43
CA CYS A 219 33.18 -13.40 19.08
C CYS A 219 33.97 -13.31 20.40
N LYS A 220 33.36 -13.68 21.53
CA LYS A 220 34.03 -13.67 22.85
C LYS A 220 35.12 -14.73 23.01
N TYR A 221 35.18 -15.73 22.13
CA TYR A 221 36.18 -16.81 22.21
C TYR A 221 37.39 -16.59 21.29
N CYS A 222 37.19 -16.00 20.11
CA CYS A 222 38.26 -15.88 19.11
C CYS A 222 38.46 -14.46 18.56
N GLY A 223 37.72 -13.46 19.07
CA GLY A 223 37.82 -12.07 18.63
C GLY A 223 37.31 -11.75 17.22
N ALA A 224 37.00 -12.77 16.40
CA ALA A 224 36.55 -12.57 15.03
C ALA A 224 35.18 -11.90 14.93
N ARG A 225 35.01 -11.02 13.93
CA ARG A 225 33.73 -10.34 13.60
C ARG A 225 32.93 -11.06 12.49
N LEU A 226 33.37 -12.24 12.06
CA LEU A 226 32.66 -13.06 11.06
C LEU A 226 31.46 -13.77 11.69
N LEU A 227 30.40 -13.01 11.94
CA LEU A 227 29.21 -13.44 12.69
C LEU A 227 27.98 -13.49 11.78
N ALA A 228 27.46 -14.70 11.53
CA ALA A 228 26.29 -14.90 10.69
C ALA A 228 24.99 -14.56 11.45
N ILE A 229 24.11 -13.80 10.81
CA ILE A 229 22.77 -13.47 11.31
C ILE A 229 21.78 -14.56 10.90
N VAL A 230 21.10 -15.15 11.88
CA VAL A 230 20.03 -16.13 11.66
C VAL A 230 18.83 -15.85 12.55
N LYS A 231 17.66 -16.40 12.18
CA LYS A 231 16.48 -16.37 13.04
C LYS A 231 16.78 -17.09 14.36
N SER A 232 16.34 -16.52 15.48
CA SER A 232 16.63 -17.03 16.83
C SER A 232 16.31 -18.52 17.05
N LYS A 233 15.25 -19.03 16.41
CA LYS A 233 14.83 -20.45 16.51
C LYS A 233 15.49 -21.39 15.49
N SER A 234 16.40 -20.91 14.64
CA SER A 234 17.01 -21.73 13.58
C SER A 234 18.11 -22.64 14.13
N LEU A 235 17.82 -23.94 14.28
CA LEU A 235 18.80 -24.97 14.64
C LEU A 235 19.60 -25.50 13.43
N LYS A 236 19.07 -25.35 12.21
CA LYS A 236 19.70 -25.83 10.98
C LYS A 236 21.04 -25.15 10.73
N ALA A 237 21.09 -23.83 10.92
CA ALA A 237 22.32 -23.06 10.71
C ALA A 237 23.45 -23.48 11.66
N GLU A 238 23.12 -23.76 12.92
CA GLU A 238 24.09 -24.19 13.93
C GLU A 238 24.78 -25.49 13.51
N LYS A 239 24.00 -26.49 13.06
CA LYS A 239 24.54 -27.77 12.58
C LYS A 239 25.46 -27.61 11.37
N ILE A 240 25.11 -26.71 10.45
CA ILE A 240 25.93 -26.43 9.26
C ILE A 240 27.26 -25.78 9.67
N VAL A 241 27.24 -24.80 10.56
CA VAL A 241 28.47 -24.15 11.06
C VAL A 241 29.34 -25.14 11.82
N GLU A 242 28.75 -26.00 12.66
CA GLU A 242 29.47 -27.04 13.39
C GLU A 242 30.15 -28.03 12.44
N LYS A 243 29.47 -28.46 11.37
CA LYS A 243 30.06 -29.32 10.34
C LYS A 243 31.23 -28.64 9.63
N TYR A 244 31.06 -27.36 9.27
CA TYR A 244 32.10 -26.59 8.59
C TYR A 244 33.38 -26.47 9.42
N VAL A 245 33.25 -26.04 10.69
CA VAL A 245 34.40 -25.83 11.58
C VAL A 245 35.13 -27.15 11.88
N ASN A 246 34.38 -28.23 12.06
CA ASN A 246 34.95 -29.57 12.30
C ASN A 246 35.38 -30.31 11.02
N LYS A 247 35.34 -29.65 9.85
CA LYS A 247 35.70 -30.23 8.53
C LYS A 247 34.94 -31.54 8.22
N LYS A 248 33.70 -31.67 8.69
CA LYS A 248 32.82 -32.81 8.40
C LYS A 248 32.26 -32.70 6.97
N LYS A 249 31.98 -33.84 6.34
CA LYS A 249 31.35 -33.86 4.99
C LYS A 249 30.00 -33.13 5.02
N MET A 250 29.82 -32.22 4.08
CA MET A 250 28.57 -31.50 3.82
C MET A 250 27.99 -31.96 2.48
N ASN A 251 26.67 -31.97 2.36
CA ASN A 251 26.02 -32.17 1.06
C ASN A 251 25.90 -30.85 0.28
N LYS A 252 25.56 -30.91 -1.00
CA LYS A 252 25.44 -29.71 -1.86
C LYS A 252 24.49 -28.64 -1.31
N SER A 253 23.38 -29.05 -0.68
CA SER A 253 22.42 -28.11 -0.08
C SER A 253 22.98 -27.42 1.17
N GLU A 254 23.74 -28.13 1.99
CA GLU A 254 24.44 -27.59 3.16
C GLU A 254 25.54 -26.61 2.75
N GLU A 255 26.30 -26.91 1.69
CA GLU A 255 27.32 -26.01 1.14
C GLU A 255 26.70 -24.70 0.61
N GLU A 256 25.58 -24.78 -0.10
CA GLU A 256 24.87 -23.60 -0.61
C GLU A 256 24.32 -22.73 0.53
N GLU A 257 23.75 -23.37 1.57
CA GLU A 257 23.26 -22.66 2.75
C GLU A 257 24.42 -22.03 3.54
N PHE A 258 25.57 -22.70 3.63
CA PHE A 258 26.76 -22.13 4.25
C PHE A 258 27.27 -20.90 3.49
N LYS A 259 27.25 -20.90 2.15
CA LYS A 259 27.57 -19.71 1.35
C LYS A 259 26.64 -18.52 1.70
N LYS A 260 25.35 -18.78 1.91
CA LYS A 260 24.39 -17.74 2.36
C LYS A 260 24.73 -17.23 3.76
N LEU A 261 25.09 -18.11 4.70
CA LEU A 261 25.54 -17.72 6.04
C LEU A 261 26.81 -16.87 6.00
N LEU A 262 27.79 -17.25 5.18
CA LEU A 262 29.03 -16.51 4.99
C LEU A 262 28.77 -15.10 4.42
N ALA A 263 27.89 -15.00 3.42
CA ALA A 263 27.52 -13.70 2.86
C ALA A 263 26.79 -12.81 3.89
N ARG A 264 25.90 -13.38 4.71
CA ARG A 264 25.28 -12.67 5.84
C ARG A 264 26.31 -12.18 6.85
N ALA A 265 27.28 -13.02 7.20
CA ALA A 265 28.35 -12.67 8.12
C ALA A 265 29.24 -11.54 7.57
N THR A 266 29.51 -11.55 6.27
CA THR A 266 30.27 -10.49 5.60
C THR A 266 29.53 -9.15 5.63
N LEU A 267 28.22 -9.16 5.38
CA LEU A 267 27.38 -7.97 5.50
C LEU A 267 27.30 -7.48 6.95
N PHE A 268 27.18 -8.37 7.93
CA PHE A 268 27.22 -7.98 9.34
C PHE A 268 28.56 -7.36 9.74
N MET A 269 29.68 -7.92 9.25
CA MET A 269 31.01 -7.38 9.50
C MET A 269 31.15 -5.93 9.01
N THR A 270 30.49 -5.59 7.90
CA THR A 270 30.56 -4.25 7.27
C THR A 270 29.54 -3.27 7.85
N TYR A 271 28.30 -3.71 8.05
CA TYR A 271 27.16 -2.84 8.38
C TYR A 271 26.60 -3.03 9.79
N GLY A 272 27.15 -3.95 10.59
CA GLY A 272 26.79 -4.16 11.99
C GLY A 272 25.29 -4.37 12.22
N LYS A 273 24.75 -3.65 13.21
CA LYS A 273 23.34 -3.72 13.59
C LYS A 273 22.37 -3.46 12.43
N LYS A 274 22.71 -2.57 11.48
CA LYS A 274 21.88 -2.32 10.30
C LYS A 274 21.67 -3.57 9.44
N ALA A 275 22.69 -4.43 9.31
CA ALA A 275 22.52 -5.71 8.63
C ALA A 275 21.58 -6.65 9.39
N ALA A 276 21.67 -6.68 10.72
CA ALA A 276 20.78 -7.48 11.56
C ALA A 276 19.32 -7.02 11.42
N ILE A 277 19.09 -5.70 11.37
CA ILE A 277 17.78 -5.09 11.10
C ILE A 277 17.28 -5.51 9.71
N ALA A 278 18.08 -5.33 8.65
CA ALA A 278 17.66 -5.68 7.29
C ALA A 278 17.27 -7.17 7.15
N PHE A 279 18.04 -8.09 7.73
CA PHE A 279 17.74 -9.53 7.66
C PHE A 279 16.57 -9.98 8.54
N SER A 280 16.11 -9.13 9.46
CA SER A 280 14.90 -9.42 10.26
C SER A 280 13.60 -9.16 9.51
N VAL A 281 13.66 -8.30 8.49
CA VAL A 281 12.52 -8.00 7.62
C VAL A 281 12.24 -9.21 6.72
N ARG A 282 10.98 -9.64 6.72
CA ARG A 282 10.57 -10.83 5.96
C ARG A 282 10.82 -10.61 4.47
N GLY A 283 11.49 -11.59 3.85
CA GLY A 283 11.73 -11.59 2.40
C GLY A 283 13.06 -10.97 1.96
N ILE A 284 13.77 -10.28 2.86
CA ILE A 284 15.08 -9.72 2.53
C ILE A 284 16.15 -10.82 2.54
N GLY A 285 16.58 -11.22 1.34
CA GLY A 285 17.72 -12.11 1.10
C GLY A 285 19.05 -11.36 1.04
N VAL A 286 20.14 -12.09 0.79
CA VAL A 286 21.51 -11.54 0.74
C VAL A 286 21.66 -10.43 -0.30
N GLU A 287 21.15 -10.65 -1.52
CA GLU A 287 21.25 -9.67 -2.61
C GLU A 287 20.46 -8.39 -2.31
N ASN A 288 19.23 -8.52 -1.81
CA ASN A 288 18.41 -7.38 -1.41
C ASN A 288 19.06 -6.60 -0.26
N ALA A 289 19.57 -7.30 0.76
CA ALA A 289 20.29 -6.66 1.86
C ALA A 289 21.52 -5.91 1.37
N LYS A 290 22.33 -6.49 0.48
CA LYS A 290 23.50 -5.82 -0.12
C LYS A 290 23.11 -4.56 -0.88
N ARG A 291 22.03 -4.61 -1.66
CA ARG A 291 21.51 -3.45 -2.41
C ARG A 291 20.99 -2.33 -1.49
N ILE A 292 20.33 -2.69 -0.39
CA ILE A 292 19.77 -1.71 0.55
C ILE A 292 20.91 -1.08 1.37
N LEU A 293 21.77 -1.90 1.97
CA LEU A 293 22.80 -1.46 2.90
C LEU A 293 23.90 -0.62 2.23
N SER A 294 24.11 -0.77 0.92
CA SER A 294 25.07 0.05 0.15
C SER A 294 24.58 1.46 -0.17
N ARG A 295 23.31 1.79 0.12
CA ARG A 295 22.78 3.14 -0.06
C ARG A 295 23.19 4.04 1.09
N TYR A 296 23.32 5.32 0.78
CA TYR A 296 23.44 6.36 1.79
C TYR A 296 22.05 6.70 2.35
N PHE A 297 21.96 6.85 3.67
CA PHE A 297 20.74 7.26 4.38
C PHE A 297 21.08 8.46 5.25
N LYS A 298 20.28 9.52 5.17
CA LYS A 298 20.43 10.76 5.94
C LYS A 298 20.15 10.53 7.42
N ASP A 299 19.14 9.71 7.71
CA ASP A 299 18.76 9.36 9.08
C ASP A 299 18.26 7.91 9.19
N GLU A 300 17.91 7.50 10.41
CA GLU A 300 17.39 6.16 10.67
C GLU A 300 16.01 5.94 10.06
N ASN A 301 15.17 6.97 9.95
CA ASN A 301 13.82 6.85 9.41
C ASN A 301 13.86 6.55 7.91
N GLU A 302 14.73 7.23 7.14
CA GLU A 302 14.93 6.94 5.72
C GLU A 302 15.37 5.48 5.49
N PHE A 303 16.17 4.91 6.40
CA PHE A 303 16.52 3.50 6.35
C PHE A 303 15.32 2.58 6.58
N PHE A 304 14.47 2.87 7.57
CA PHE A 304 13.25 2.10 7.83
C PHE A 304 12.19 2.26 6.73
N GLU A 305 12.09 3.42 6.09
CA GLU A 305 11.23 3.66 4.93
C GLU A 305 11.63 2.74 3.77
N VAL A 306 12.91 2.70 3.41
CA VAL A 306 13.40 1.82 2.33
C VAL A 306 13.21 0.33 2.68
N LEU A 307 13.39 -0.05 3.94
CA LEU A 307 13.10 -1.42 4.38
C LEU A 307 11.61 -1.75 4.30
N PHE A 308 10.75 -0.79 4.64
CA PHE A 308 9.31 -0.93 4.56
C PHE A 308 8.85 -1.06 3.11
N ASP A 309 9.39 -0.25 2.19
CA ASP A 309 9.10 -0.33 0.76
C ASP A 309 9.42 -1.70 0.20
N VAL A 310 10.59 -2.25 0.54
CA VAL A 310 10.99 -3.59 0.09
C VAL A 310 10.12 -4.67 0.74
N PHE A 311 9.75 -4.51 2.02
CA PHE A 311 8.81 -5.43 2.68
C PHE A 311 7.46 -5.47 1.96
N VAL A 312 6.95 -4.31 1.55
CA VAL A 312 5.72 -4.17 0.77
C VAL A 312 5.91 -4.79 -0.61
N GLU A 313 7.00 -4.47 -1.33
CA GLU A 313 7.30 -5.10 -2.63
C GLU A 313 7.24 -6.62 -2.60
N ILE A 314 7.68 -7.24 -1.50
CA ILE A 314 7.73 -8.70 -1.38
C ILE A 314 6.39 -9.31 -0.96
N LEU A 315 5.51 -8.53 -0.31
CA LEU A 315 4.17 -8.98 0.08
C LEU A 315 3.18 -9.02 -1.10
N PHE A 316 3.43 -8.27 -2.17
CA PHE A 316 2.50 -8.08 -3.29
C PHE A 316 3.03 -8.70 -4.59
#